data_AF-A0A4Y3QZ16-F1
#
_entry.id   AF-A0A4Y3QZ16-F1
#
_cell.length_a   1.000
_cell.length_b   1.000
_cell.length_c   1.000
_cell.angle_alpha   90.00
_cell.angle_beta   90.00
_cell.angle_gamma   90.00
#
_symmetry.space_group_name_H-M   'P 1'
#
loop_
_entity.id
_entity.type
_entity.pdbx_description
1 polymer ?
#
loop_
_entity_poly.entity_id
_entity_poly.type
_entity_poly.pdbx_seq_one_letter_code
_entity_poly.pdbx_strand_id
1 'polypeptide(L)'
;MLESRDIHGGSTLLSGTATRTAGPHGFGVVLQTPDVAALRARLNQVVLGAADGLPASAAEDVRAALRPYLAGEARDFVRLFPVPLWSFLHWALPDGAPRAHAERAHALALLLHLWDDHLVDGQLPLTFARLHLRGAVWNAFTASARALCAGLGAPEDRVREHGDTYLDAVTAAGDPAGGLAGHCALFERQAAVWTLVPRVLEETGTAPGGLVAVVRNVAVAWRLTDDVSDLPDDAADRVRSGVWYALGERSRELWTRGRADAVPEQELRAAAARLRDRAAVLLREAEDAAGRAELSGLRQEVSLARQGLTSG
;
A
#
# COMPACT_ATOMS: atom_id res chain seq x y z
N MET A 1 -24.05 -44.72 12.61
CA MET A 1 -24.92 -43.94 13.51
C MET A 1 -24.40 -42.52 13.44
N LEU A 2 -25.18 -41.67 12.76
CA LEU A 2 -24.86 -40.28 12.44
C LEU A 2 -25.17 -39.41 13.66
N GLU A 3 -24.19 -38.64 14.13
CA GLU A 3 -24.48 -37.44 14.90
C GLU A 3 -23.74 -36.26 14.25
N SER A 4 -24.55 -35.50 13.50
CA SER A 4 -24.29 -34.16 13.03
C SER A 4 -24.01 -33.26 14.23
N ARG A 5 -22.87 -32.58 14.25
CA ARG A 5 -22.67 -31.41 15.10
C ARG A 5 -22.69 -30.17 14.21
N ASP A 6 -23.82 -29.49 14.28
CA ASP A 6 -24.06 -28.18 13.71
C ASP A 6 -23.03 -27.18 14.22
N ILE A 7 -22.16 -26.71 13.33
CA ILE A 7 -21.38 -25.49 13.53
C ILE A 7 -22.26 -24.35 13.04
N HIS A 8 -23.05 -23.80 13.95
CA HIS A 8 -23.65 -22.48 13.76
C HIS A 8 -22.54 -21.42 13.86
N GLY A 9 -21.87 -21.17 12.74
CA GLY A 9 -21.07 -19.97 12.51
C GLY A 9 -22.00 -18.76 12.44
N GLY A 10 -22.38 -18.25 13.62
CA GLY A 10 -23.19 -17.07 13.77
C GLY A 10 -22.52 -15.87 13.10
N SER A 11 -23.19 -15.36 12.07
CA SER A 11 -23.03 -14.01 11.54
C SER A 11 -23.14 -13.02 12.69
N THR A 12 -21.99 -12.62 13.24
CA THR A 12 -21.93 -11.50 14.16
C THR A 12 -21.95 -10.24 13.30
N LEU A 13 -23.16 -9.86 12.91
CA LEU A 13 -23.47 -8.57 12.32
C LEU A 13 -22.88 -7.47 13.21
N LEU A 14 -22.13 -6.58 12.56
CA LEU A 14 -21.67 -5.28 13.02
C LEU A 14 -22.62 -4.64 14.05
N SER A 15 -22.41 -4.90 15.35
CA SER A 15 -23.20 -4.30 16.44
C SER A 15 -22.59 -3.02 16.99
N GLY A 16 -21.48 -2.55 16.42
CA GLY A 16 -20.95 -1.21 16.65
C GLY A 16 -21.37 -0.25 15.54
N THR A 17 -21.65 1.01 15.88
CA THR A 17 -21.90 2.10 14.91
C THR A 17 -20.66 2.34 14.05
N ALA A 18 -20.51 1.55 12.97
CA ALA A 18 -19.46 1.75 11.99
C ALA A 18 -19.72 3.08 11.25
N THR A 19 -18.75 3.99 11.28
CA THR A 19 -18.83 5.25 10.53
C THR A 19 -18.01 5.14 9.25
N ARG A 20 -18.34 5.96 8.25
CA ARG A 20 -17.59 6.04 6.98
C ARG A 20 -16.77 7.30 6.98
N THR A 21 -15.47 7.18 6.71
CA THR A 21 -14.58 8.33 6.51
C THR A 21 -14.00 8.28 5.10
N ALA A 22 -13.76 9.44 4.48
CA ALA A 22 -13.11 9.50 3.18
C ALA A 22 -11.73 8.81 3.20
N GLY A 23 -11.45 7.99 2.20
CA GLY A 23 -10.10 7.46 1.94
C GLY A 23 -9.22 8.48 1.19
N PRO A 24 -8.02 8.08 0.76
CA PRO A 24 -7.21 8.85 -0.18
C PRO A 24 -8.00 9.22 -1.44
N HIS A 25 -7.55 10.27 -2.14
CA HIS A 25 -8.22 10.77 -3.34
C HIS A 25 -8.52 9.65 -4.34
N GLY A 26 -9.79 9.55 -4.77
CA GLY A 26 -10.25 8.53 -5.72
C GLY A 26 -10.44 7.11 -5.15
N PHE A 27 -10.13 6.86 -3.88
CA PHE A 27 -10.09 5.51 -3.31
C PHE A 27 -11.06 5.30 -2.13
N GLY A 28 -12.36 5.43 -2.43
CA GLY A 28 -13.47 4.95 -1.59
C GLY A 28 -13.55 5.52 -0.16
N VAL A 29 -14.25 4.78 0.71
CA VAL A 29 -14.44 5.13 2.13
C VAL A 29 -13.87 4.04 3.02
N VAL A 30 -13.32 4.45 4.16
CA VAL A 30 -12.85 3.55 5.21
C VAL A 30 -14.01 3.22 6.16
N LEU A 31 -14.19 1.93 6.44
CA LEU A 31 -15.06 1.48 7.53
C LEU A 31 -14.36 1.73 8.86
N GLN A 32 -14.88 2.64 9.67
CA GLN A 32 -14.36 2.92 11.00
C GLN A 32 -15.14 2.15 12.05
N THR A 33 -14.51 1.13 12.61
CA THR A 33 -14.90 0.48 13.87
C THR A 33 -13.94 0.90 14.98
N PRO A 34 -14.30 0.74 16.27
CA PRO A 34 -13.35 0.98 17.37
C PRO A 34 -12.03 0.21 17.22
N ASP A 35 -12.08 -1.02 16.72
CA ASP A 35 -10.90 -1.87 16.53
C ASP A 35 -10.02 -1.42 15.36
N VAL A 36 -10.63 -1.00 14.25
CA VAL A 36 -9.91 -0.41 13.11
C VAL A 36 -9.24 0.90 13.53
N ALA A 37 -9.93 1.74 14.30
CA ALA A 37 -9.36 2.97 14.86
C ALA A 37 -8.19 2.68 15.83
N ALA A 38 -8.33 1.66 16.68
CA ALA A 38 -7.28 1.22 17.59
C ALA A 38 -6.05 0.68 16.84
N LEU A 39 -6.25 -0.12 15.79
CA LEU A 39 -5.17 -0.58 14.91
C LEU A 39 -4.46 0.62 14.27
N ARG A 40 -5.21 1.53 13.67
CA ARG A 40 -4.68 2.75 13.05
C ARG A 40 -3.82 3.57 14.01
N ALA A 41 -4.28 3.73 15.25
CA ALA A 41 -3.51 4.41 16.30
C ALA A 41 -2.19 3.69 16.60
N ARG A 42 -2.18 2.35 16.74
CA ARG A 42 -0.96 1.58 16.99
C ARG A 42 0.04 1.67 15.83
N LEU A 43 -0.44 1.60 14.59
CA LEU A 43 0.41 1.75 13.40
C LEU A 43 1.03 3.16 13.34
N ASN A 44 0.24 4.22 13.61
CA ASN A 44 0.75 5.59 13.68
C ASN A 44 1.81 5.76 14.79
N GLN A 45 1.64 5.12 15.95
CA GLN A 45 2.64 5.17 17.02
C GLN A 45 3.98 4.56 16.60
N VAL A 46 3.97 3.48 15.81
CA VAL A 46 5.21 2.90 15.26
C VAL A 46 5.94 3.90 14.37
N VAL A 47 5.21 4.63 13.52
CA VAL A 47 5.79 5.63 12.61
C VAL A 47 6.32 6.84 13.37
N LEU A 48 5.57 7.35 14.35
CA LEU A 48 5.98 8.48 15.18
C LEU A 48 7.25 8.17 15.99
N GLY A 49 7.38 6.93 16.46
CA GLY A 49 8.56 6.45 17.20
C GLY A 49 9.77 6.10 16.34
N ALA A 50 9.67 6.18 15.00
CA ALA A 50 10.78 5.80 14.11
C ALA A 50 12.03 6.68 14.28
N ALA A 51 11.85 7.93 14.71
CA ALA A 51 12.94 8.88 14.92
C ALA A 51 13.59 8.81 16.32
N ASP A 52 13.02 8.06 17.26
CA ASP A 52 13.40 8.14 18.68
C ASP A 52 14.79 7.55 18.97
N GLY A 53 15.31 6.71 18.08
CA GLY A 53 16.67 6.16 18.18
C GLY A 53 17.76 7.02 17.53
N LEU A 54 17.41 8.17 16.94
CA LEU A 54 18.36 9.02 16.22
C LEU A 54 19.02 10.04 17.15
N PRO A 55 20.25 10.51 16.83
CA PRO A 55 20.84 11.67 17.49
C PRO A 55 19.89 12.88 17.44
N ALA A 56 19.88 13.71 18.48
CA ALA A 56 18.88 14.79 18.64
C ALA A 56 18.76 15.70 17.41
N SER A 57 19.88 16.11 16.82
CA SER A 57 19.89 16.94 15.60
C SER A 57 19.30 16.23 14.37
N ALA A 58 19.53 14.92 14.23
CA ALA A 58 18.96 14.12 13.16
C ALA A 58 17.46 13.85 13.40
N ALA A 59 17.07 13.60 14.65
CA ALA A 59 15.67 13.41 15.02
C ALA A 59 14.83 14.68 14.74
N GLU A 60 15.39 15.87 14.98
CA GLU A 60 14.72 17.13 14.65
C GLU A 60 14.48 17.31 13.15
N ASP A 61 15.50 17.09 12.30
CA ASP A 61 15.36 17.15 10.83
C ASP A 61 14.31 16.15 10.34
N VAL A 62 14.37 14.90 10.82
CA VAL A 62 13.43 13.85 10.44
C VAL A 62 12.00 14.20 10.86
N ARG A 63 11.79 14.67 12.09
CA ARG A 63 10.46 15.07 12.57
C ARG A 63 9.92 16.28 11.78
N ALA A 64 10.79 17.20 11.37
CA ALA A 64 10.41 18.30 10.51
C ALA A 64 9.98 17.80 9.11
N ALA A 65 10.72 16.85 8.53
CA ALA A 65 10.40 16.24 7.25
C ALA A 65 9.12 15.37 7.29
N LEU A 66 8.82 14.71 8.40
CA LEU A 66 7.59 13.92 8.58
C LEU A 66 6.35 14.78 8.85
N ARG A 67 6.52 16.04 9.30
CA ARG A 67 5.42 16.90 9.74
C ARG A 67 4.31 17.09 8.69
N PRO A 68 4.59 17.30 7.38
CA PRO A 68 3.54 17.44 6.38
C PRO A 68 2.65 16.20 6.26
N TYR A 69 3.25 15.01 6.34
CA TYR A 69 2.55 13.72 6.29
C TYR A 69 1.75 13.41 7.58
N LEU A 70 2.07 14.13 8.65
CA LEU A 70 1.42 14.05 9.95
C LEU A 70 0.50 15.27 10.20
N ALA A 71 0.20 16.07 9.19
CA ALA A 71 -0.61 17.27 9.36
C ALA A 71 -2.07 16.96 9.73
N GLY A 72 -2.69 17.89 10.46
CA GLY A 72 -4.05 17.76 10.99
C GLY A 72 -4.12 17.22 12.43
N GLU A 73 -5.32 17.28 13.03
CA GLU A 73 -5.53 17.01 14.46
C GLU A 73 -5.14 15.60 14.91
N ALA A 74 -5.14 14.62 14.00
CA ALA A 74 -4.94 13.20 14.31
C ALA A 74 -3.50 12.68 14.10
N ARG A 75 -2.55 13.48 13.57
CA ARG A 75 -1.18 13.02 13.21
C ARG A 75 -1.16 11.66 12.50
N ASP A 76 -2.01 11.57 11.48
CA ASP A 76 -2.43 10.28 10.97
C ASP A 76 -1.76 9.95 9.63
N PHE A 77 -0.59 9.32 9.74
CA PHE A 77 0.25 8.88 8.62
C PHE A 77 -0.43 7.79 7.79
N VAL A 78 -1.04 6.82 8.47
CA VAL A 78 -1.65 5.65 7.81
C VAL A 78 -2.79 6.04 6.88
N ARG A 79 -3.41 7.21 7.07
CA ARG A 79 -4.42 7.75 6.15
C ARG A 79 -3.92 7.93 4.72
N LEU A 80 -2.62 8.10 4.52
CA LEU A 80 -2.01 8.28 3.20
C LEU A 80 -2.15 7.01 2.34
N PHE A 81 -2.45 5.87 2.95
CA PHE A 81 -2.58 4.59 2.28
C PHE A 81 -4.04 4.13 2.27
N PRO A 82 -4.57 3.72 1.11
CA PRO A 82 -5.94 3.26 1.02
C PRO A 82 -6.16 1.97 1.81
N VAL A 83 -7.38 1.79 2.30
CA VAL A 83 -7.81 0.46 2.74
C VAL A 83 -8.01 -0.44 1.52
N PRO A 84 -7.70 -1.75 1.63
CA PRO A 84 -7.26 -2.43 2.85
C PRO A 84 -5.73 -2.60 3.03
N LEU A 85 -4.88 -1.73 2.47
CA LEU A 85 -3.42 -1.93 2.52
C LEU A 85 -2.87 -2.08 3.93
N TRP A 86 -3.53 -1.57 4.96
CA TRP A 86 -3.14 -1.72 6.37
C TRP A 86 -4.21 -2.35 7.25
N SER A 87 -5.49 -2.20 6.92
CA SER A 87 -6.62 -2.73 7.71
C SER A 87 -6.78 -4.24 7.59
N PHE A 88 -6.14 -4.91 6.62
CA PHE A 88 -6.13 -6.37 6.57
C PHE A 88 -5.62 -7.01 7.87
N LEU A 89 -4.74 -6.33 8.63
CA LEU A 89 -4.27 -6.78 9.95
C LEU A 89 -5.38 -6.85 11.00
N HIS A 90 -6.46 -6.10 10.84
CA HIS A 90 -7.64 -6.23 11.69
C HIS A 90 -8.43 -7.48 11.32
N TRP A 91 -8.66 -7.69 10.02
CA TRP A 91 -9.51 -8.76 9.51
C TRP A 91 -8.87 -10.15 9.54
N ALA A 92 -7.56 -10.22 9.34
CA ALA A 92 -6.87 -11.46 9.05
C ALA A 92 -6.01 -12.00 10.21
N LEU A 93 -5.68 -11.15 11.18
CA LEU A 93 -4.74 -11.51 12.23
C LEU A 93 -5.50 -11.92 13.49
N PRO A 94 -5.42 -13.19 13.94
CA PRO A 94 -6.07 -13.61 15.17
C PRO A 94 -5.42 -12.99 16.41
N ASP A 95 -6.17 -12.94 17.51
CA ASP A 95 -5.64 -12.56 18.81
C ASP A 95 -4.60 -13.58 19.30
N GLY A 96 -3.53 -13.10 19.95
CA GLY A 96 -2.45 -13.95 20.45
C GLY A 96 -1.37 -14.35 19.44
N ALA A 97 -1.56 -14.08 18.13
CA ALA A 97 -0.47 -14.09 17.16
C ALA A 97 0.64 -13.09 17.58
N PRO A 98 1.85 -13.10 16.97
CA PRO A 98 2.86 -12.07 17.18
C PRO A 98 2.44 -10.72 16.53
N ARG A 99 1.26 -10.22 16.94
CA ARG A 99 0.55 -9.06 16.42
C ARG A 99 1.38 -7.81 16.50
N ALA A 100 2.09 -7.61 17.61
CA ALA A 100 3.01 -6.48 17.74
C ALA A 100 4.10 -6.50 16.65
N HIS A 101 4.63 -7.68 16.29
CA HIS A 101 5.65 -7.80 15.25
C HIS A 101 5.05 -7.60 13.85
N ALA A 102 3.86 -8.16 13.58
CA ALA A 102 3.15 -7.95 12.31
C ALA A 102 2.77 -6.47 12.09
N GLU A 103 2.14 -5.84 13.09
CA GLU A 103 1.76 -4.42 13.04
C GLU A 103 2.99 -3.53 12.89
N ARG A 104 4.07 -3.80 13.63
CA ARG A 104 5.31 -3.03 13.53
C ARG A 104 6.00 -3.20 12.18
N ALA A 105 6.15 -4.44 11.70
CA ALA A 105 6.74 -4.70 10.39
C ALA A 105 5.93 -3.99 9.29
N HIS A 106 4.61 -4.10 9.33
CA HIS A 106 3.76 -3.50 8.31
C HIS A 106 3.76 -1.97 8.34
N ALA A 107 3.69 -1.36 9.53
CA ALA A 107 3.78 0.11 9.66
C ALA A 107 5.11 0.65 9.13
N LEU A 108 6.23 -0.05 9.41
CA LEU A 108 7.54 0.33 8.90
C LEU A 108 7.64 0.10 7.39
N ALA A 109 6.97 -0.90 6.82
CA ALA A 109 6.90 -1.11 5.37
C ALA A 109 6.17 0.04 4.65
N LEU A 110 5.07 0.55 5.23
CA LEU A 110 4.37 1.73 4.72
C LEU A 110 5.27 2.97 4.78
N LEU A 111 5.98 3.16 5.89
CA LEU A 111 6.94 4.25 6.03
C LEU A 111 8.08 4.14 5.02
N LEU A 112 8.67 2.96 4.84
CA LEU A 112 9.74 2.72 3.87
C LEU A 112 9.29 3.07 2.46
N HIS A 113 8.08 2.63 2.06
CA HIS A 113 7.58 2.94 0.74
C HIS A 113 7.51 4.44 0.51
N LEU A 114 6.82 5.19 1.38
CA LEU A 114 6.70 6.64 1.24
C LEU A 114 8.06 7.34 1.27
N TRP A 115 8.94 6.89 2.17
CA TRP A 115 10.23 7.53 2.38
C TRP A 115 11.18 7.30 1.21
N ASP A 116 11.24 6.08 0.69
CA ASP A 116 12.08 5.73 -0.45
C ASP A 116 11.52 6.36 -1.74
N ASP A 117 10.19 6.40 -1.94
CA ASP A 117 9.56 7.05 -3.11
C ASP A 117 9.96 8.53 -3.17
N HIS A 118 9.78 9.28 -2.07
CA HIS A 118 10.13 10.69 -2.03
C HIS A 118 11.64 10.98 -2.09
N LEU A 119 12.49 10.04 -1.66
CA LEU A 119 13.94 10.19 -1.80
C LEU A 119 14.37 9.96 -3.25
N VAL A 120 13.71 9.03 -3.96
CA VAL A 120 14.03 8.67 -5.34
C VAL A 120 13.53 9.73 -6.32
N ASP A 121 12.33 10.27 -6.12
CA ASP A 121 11.75 11.30 -6.99
C ASP A 121 12.27 12.72 -6.70
N GLY A 122 13.01 12.90 -5.60
CA GLY A 122 13.60 14.18 -5.19
C GLY A 122 12.68 15.10 -4.37
N GLN A 123 11.48 14.67 -4.00
CA GLN A 123 10.57 15.42 -3.12
C GLN A 123 11.14 15.59 -1.70
N LEU A 124 12.00 14.66 -1.26
CA LEU A 124 12.81 14.81 -0.05
C LEU A 124 14.28 15.01 -0.42
N PRO A 125 14.89 16.19 -0.13
CA PRO A 125 16.34 16.35 -0.28
C PRO A 125 17.12 15.31 0.52
N LEU A 126 18.21 14.82 -0.08
CA LEU A 126 19.07 13.84 0.56
C LEU A 126 19.91 14.49 1.67
N THR A 127 19.67 14.12 2.93
CA THR A 127 20.48 14.54 4.09
C THR A 127 20.98 13.31 4.85
N PHE A 128 22.07 13.46 5.61
CA PHE A 128 22.57 12.38 6.48
C PHE A 128 21.51 11.90 7.49
N ALA A 129 20.68 12.80 8.03
CA ALA A 129 19.63 12.44 8.96
C ALA A 129 18.55 11.56 8.30
N ARG A 130 18.18 11.86 7.05
CA ARG A 130 17.17 11.09 6.30
C ARG A 130 17.69 9.73 5.85
N LEU A 131 18.98 9.65 5.49
CA LEU A 131 19.66 8.38 5.24
C LEU A 131 19.76 7.53 6.52
N HIS A 132 20.05 8.16 7.67
CA HIS A 132 20.04 7.45 8.96
C HIS A 132 18.65 6.94 9.32
N LEU A 133 17.59 7.73 9.13
CA LEU A 133 16.23 7.24 9.33
C LEU A 133 15.94 6.05 8.43
N ARG A 134 16.21 6.17 7.13
CA ARG A 134 16.00 5.09 6.16
C ARG A 134 16.67 3.78 6.63
N GLY A 135 17.94 3.85 7.02
CA GLY A 135 18.67 2.69 7.54
C GLY A 135 18.08 2.14 8.86
N ALA A 136 17.70 3.01 9.79
CA ALA A 136 17.09 2.62 11.05
C ALA A 136 15.72 1.94 10.86
N VAL A 137 14.89 2.46 9.95
CA VAL A 137 13.58 1.89 9.61
C VAL A 137 13.76 0.54 8.93
N TRP A 138 14.69 0.40 7.97
CA TRP A 138 15.00 -0.90 7.35
C TRP A 138 15.44 -1.97 8.35
N ASN A 139 16.30 -1.60 9.30
CA ASN A 139 16.74 -2.50 10.37
C ASN A 139 15.58 -2.91 11.27
N ALA A 140 14.74 -1.95 11.68
CA ALA A 140 13.59 -2.21 12.53
C ALA A 140 12.51 -3.06 11.82
N PHE A 141 12.29 -2.81 10.53
CA PHE A 141 11.40 -3.60 9.67
C PHE A 141 11.90 -5.05 9.60
N THR A 142 13.16 -5.25 9.22
CA THR A 142 13.78 -6.57 9.08
C THR A 142 13.75 -7.33 10.41
N ALA A 143 14.09 -6.69 11.53
CA ALA A 143 14.06 -7.30 12.85
C ALA A 143 12.64 -7.72 13.25
N SER A 144 11.63 -6.87 13.01
CA SER A 144 10.24 -7.17 13.33
C SER A 144 9.68 -8.29 12.44
N ALA A 145 10.03 -8.29 11.16
CA ALA A 145 9.62 -9.33 10.22
C ALA A 145 10.26 -10.69 10.53
N ARG A 146 11.55 -10.72 10.91
CA ARG A 146 12.21 -11.95 11.37
C ARG A 146 11.60 -12.47 12.67
N ALA A 147 11.31 -11.59 13.62
CA ALA A 147 10.63 -11.97 14.86
C ALA A 147 9.21 -12.52 14.60
N LEU A 148 8.49 -11.95 13.63
CA LEU A 148 7.21 -12.49 13.14
C LEU A 148 7.40 -13.89 12.54
N CYS A 149 8.38 -14.08 11.64
CA CYS A 149 8.68 -15.38 11.04
C CYS A 149 9.02 -16.43 12.10
N ALA A 150 9.94 -16.11 13.02
CA ALA A 150 10.33 -17.00 14.12
C ALA A 150 9.14 -17.34 15.03
N GLY A 151 8.30 -16.35 15.36
CA GLY A 151 7.12 -16.56 16.19
C GLY A 151 6.03 -17.42 15.56
N LEU A 152 6.00 -17.54 14.22
CA LEU A 152 5.03 -18.34 13.49
C LEU A 152 5.64 -19.58 12.81
N GLY A 153 6.94 -19.81 12.94
CA GLY A 153 7.65 -20.90 12.28
C GLY A 153 7.77 -20.74 10.75
N ALA A 154 7.71 -19.52 10.23
CA ALA A 154 7.91 -19.25 8.81
C ALA A 154 9.42 -19.16 8.46
N PRO A 155 9.80 -19.49 7.22
CA PRO A 155 11.18 -19.29 6.75
C PRO A 155 11.61 -17.82 6.81
N GLU A 156 12.75 -17.53 7.46
CA GLU A 156 13.26 -16.15 7.58
C GLU A 156 13.81 -15.58 6.26
N ASP A 157 14.16 -16.44 5.29
CA ASP A 157 14.61 -16.02 3.97
C ASP A 157 13.55 -15.21 3.21
N ARG A 158 12.26 -15.38 3.53
CA ARG A 158 11.16 -14.54 3.04
C ARG A 158 11.40 -13.06 3.26
N VAL A 159 11.97 -12.68 4.40
CA VAL A 159 12.27 -11.27 4.72
C VAL A 159 13.27 -10.70 3.73
N ARG A 160 14.32 -11.48 3.43
CA ARG A 160 15.33 -11.10 2.45
C ARG A 160 14.75 -11.08 1.04
N GLU A 161 14.01 -12.11 0.63
CA GLU A 161 13.41 -12.19 -0.71
C GLU A 161 12.49 -11.00 -1.03
N HIS A 162 11.61 -10.63 -0.10
CA HIS A 162 10.72 -9.47 -0.30
C HIS A 162 11.49 -8.15 -0.25
N GLY A 163 12.50 -8.04 0.63
CA GLY A 163 13.40 -6.88 0.70
C GLY A 163 14.17 -6.67 -0.60
N ASP A 164 14.80 -7.73 -1.13
CA ASP A 164 15.56 -7.71 -2.37
C ASP A 164 14.65 -7.38 -3.56
N THR A 165 13.46 -7.99 -3.64
CA THR A 165 12.47 -7.70 -4.69
C THR A 165 12.04 -6.24 -4.67
N TYR A 166 11.81 -5.68 -3.48
CA TYR A 166 11.45 -4.28 -3.30
C TYR A 166 12.60 -3.35 -3.71
N LEU A 167 13.81 -3.59 -3.19
CA LEU A 167 14.98 -2.75 -3.44
C LEU A 167 15.36 -2.75 -4.92
N ASP A 168 15.34 -3.92 -5.57
CA ASP A 168 15.52 -4.02 -7.02
C ASP A 168 14.46 -3.20 -7.78
N ALA A 169 13.20 -3.23 -7.33
CA ALA A 169 12.12 -2.49 -7.99
C ALA A 169 12.23 -0.97 -7.81
N VAL A 170 12.57 -0.47 -6.63
CA VAL A 170 12.70 0.99 -6.41
C VAL A 170 13.99 1.58 -6.97
N THR A 171 15.01 0.74 -7.23
CA THR A 171 16.28 1.16 -7.84
C THR A 171 16.37 0.81 -9.32
N ALA A 172 15.33 0.18 -9.90
CA ALA A 172 15.29 -0.20 -11.29
C ALA A 172 15.45 1.03 -12.19
N ALA A 173 16.59 1.12 -12.86
CA ALA A 173 16.84 2.17 -13.84
C ALA A 173 16.26 1.79 -15.20
N GLY A 174 15.60 2.74 -15.86
CA GLY A 174 15.11 2.61 -17.24
C GLY A 174 13.62 2.34 -17.35
N ASP A 175 13.16 2.20 -18.60
CA ASP A 175 11.74 2.00 -18.89
C ASP A 175 11.30 0.56 -18.58
N PRO A 176 10.17 0.35 -17.89
CA PRO A 176 9.58 -0.97 -17.70
C PRO A 176 9.31 -1.64 -19.04
N ALA A 177 9.76 -2.89 -19.18
CA ALA A 177 9.55 -3.67 -20.38
C ALA A 177 8.05 -3.94 -20.61
N GLY A 178 7.55 -3.74 -21.83
CA GLY A 178 6.17 -4.09 -22.19
C GLY A 178 5.11 -3.02 -21.90
N GLY A 179 5.50 -1.75 -21.73
CA GLY A 179 4.57 -0.63 -21.61
C GLY A 179 3.75 -0.66 -20.31
N LEU A 180 2.44 -0.40 -20.39
CA LEU A 180 1.58 -0.31 -19.19
C LEU A 180 1.57 -1.61 -18.35
N ALA A 181 1.69 -2.78 -19.00
CA ALA A 181 1.81 -4.05 -18.29
C ALA A 181 3.12 -4.15 -17.49
N GLY A 182 4.23 -3.69 -18.09
CA GLY A 182 5.51 -3.58 -17.40
C GLY A 182 5.49 -2.61 -16.24
N HIS A 183 4.82 -1.47 -16.42
CA HIS A 183 4.61 -0.47 -15.37
C HIS A 183 3.83 -1.05 -14.18
N CYS A 184 2.74 -1.79 -14.45
CA CYS A 184 2.01 -2.49 -13.39
C CYS A 184 2.89 -3.54 -12.69
N ALA A 185 3.66 -4.32 -13.46
CA ALA A 185 4.54 -5.35 -12.91
C ALA A 185 5.65 -4.75 -12.03
N LEU A 186 6.17 -3.56 -12.38
CA LEU A 186 7.12 -2.84 -11.53
C LEU A 186 6.49 -2.51 -10.17
N PHE A 187 5.26 -1.98 -10.15
CA PHE A 187 4.57 -1.68 -8.91
C PHE A 187 4.19 -2.92 -8.09
N GLU A 188 3.89 -4.05 -8.74
CA GLU A 188 3.74 -5.32 -8.02
C GLU A 188 5.00 -5.69 -7.24
N ARG A 189 6.19 -5.46 -7.81
CA ARG A 189 7.46 -5.68 -7.10
C ARG A 189 7.71 -4.63 -6.01
N GLN A 190 7.37 -3.37 -6.24
CA GLN A 190 7.45 -2.33 -5.20
C GLN A 190 6.45 -2.59 -4.04
N ALA A 191 5.36 -3.31 -4.28
CA ALA A 191 4.45 -3.74 -3.22
C ALA A 191 4.99 -4.92 -2.40
N ALA A 192 6.14 -5.51 -2.76
CA ALA A 192 6.69 -6.68 -2.05
C ALA A 192 6.93 -6.41 -0.56
N VAL A 193 7.34 -5.20 -0.18
CA VAL A 193 7.52 -4.84 1.23
C VAL A 193 6.20 -4.88 2.01
N TRP A 194 5.07 -4.57 1.36
CA TRP A 194 3.72 -4.64 1.96
C TRP A 194 3.16 -6.06 1.98
N THR A 195 3.57 -6.92 1.03
CA THR A 195 3.06 -8.29 0.95
C THR A 195 3.81 -9.29 1.83
N LEU A 196 4.91 -8.89 2.47
CA LEU A 196 5.67 -9.78 3.34
C LEU A 196 4.83 -10.31 4.51
N VAL A 197 4.16 -9.42 5.26
CA VAL A 197 3.32 -9.83 6.39
C VAL A 197 2.18 -10.75 5.96
N PRO A 198 1.32 -10.42 4.96
CA PRO A 198 0.26 -11.33 4.54
C PRO A 198 0.82 -12.65 4.01
N ARG A 199 1.97 -12.65 3.32
CA ARG A 199 2.63 -13.89 2.86
C ARG A 199 2.96 -14.80 4.03
N VAL A 200 3.61 -14.26 5.06
CA VAL A 200 3.98 -15.04 6.25
C VAL A 200 2.74 -15.61 6.93
N LEU A 201 1.67 -14.82 7.08
CA LEU A 201 0.43 -15.28 7.71
C LEU A 201 -0.27 -16.40 6.92
N GLU A 202 -0.26 -16.33 5.58
CA GLU A 202 -0.82 -17.38 4.72
C GLU A 202 -0.01 -18.66 4.76
N GLU A 203 1.32 -18.57 4.65
CA GLU A 203 2.21 -19.75 4.59
C GLU A 203 2.21 -20.55 5.89
N THR A 204 1.99 -19.90 7.03
CA THR A 204 1.91 -20.54 8.35
C THR A 204 0.48 -20.97 8.71
N GLY A 205 -0.50 -20.73 7.83
CA GLY A 205 -1.91 -21.01 8.10
C GLY A 205 -2.51 -20.16 9.23
N THR A 206 -1.83 -19.08 9.63
CA THR A 206 -2.34 -18.13 10.65
C THR A 206 -3.49 -17.28 10.08
N ALA A 207 -3.52 -17.09 8.78
CA ALA A 207 -4.61 -16.44 8.07
C ALA A 207 -4.98 -17.20 6.78
N PRO A 208 -6.22 -17.07 6.29
CA PRO A 208 -6.64 -17.73 5.06
C PRO A 208 -5.88 -17.19 3.84
N GLY A 209 -5.71 -18.04 2.82
CA GLY A 209 -5.07 -17.66 1.56
C GLY A 209 -5.86 -16.60 0.78
N GLY A 210 -5.16 -15.64 0.17
CA GLY A 210 -5.74 -14.60 -0.68
C GLY A 210 -5.38 -13.16 -0.27
N LEU A 211 -4.89 -12.95 0.95
CA LEU A 211 -4.39 -11.68 1.47
C LEU A 211 -3.27 -11.08 0.62
N VAL A 212 -2.31 -11.89 0.17
CA VAL A 212 -1.22 -11.39 -0.70
C VAL A 212 -1.81 -10.82 -1.98
N ALA A 213 -2.79 -11.51 -2.57
CA ALA A 213 -3.47 -11.04 -3.76
C ALA A 213 -4.27 -9.76 -3.49
N VAL A 214 -4.98 -9.67 -2.36
CA VAL A 214 -5.71 -8.46 -1.95
C VAL A 214 -4.76 -7.26 -1.84
N VAL A 215 -3.71 -7.36 -1.03
CA VAL A 215 -2.79 -6.25 -0.76
C VAL A 215 -2.09 -5.81 -2.04
N ARG A 216 -1.57 -6.76 -2.83
CA ARG A 216 -0.89 -6.46 -4.11
C ARG A 216 -1.82 -5.79 -5.11
N ASN A 217 -3.02 -6.34 -5.33
CA ASN A 217 -3.92 -5.81 -6.35
C ASN A 217 -4.45 -4.42 -5.97
N VAL A 218 -4.74 -4.20 -4.68
CA VAL A 218 -5.12 -2.88 -4.17
C VAL A 218 -3.98 -1.88 -4.33
N ALA A 219 -2.74 -2.28 -4.03
CA ALA A 219 -1.56 -1.44 -4.20
C ALA A 219 -1.39 -0.95 -5.63
N VAL A 220 -1.47 -1.86 -6.61
CA VAL A 220 -1.36 -1.50 -8.03
C VAL A 220 -2.56 -0.65 -8.48
N ALA A 221 -3.79 -1.01 -8.06
CA ALA A 221 -4.97 -0.22 -8.40
C ALA A 221 -4.89 1.21 -7.86
N TRP A 222 -4.37 1.38 -6.64
CA TRP A 222 -4.14 2.69 -6.05
C TRP A 222 -3.16 3.49 -6.89
N ARG A 223 -2.01 2.92 -7.23
CA ARG A 223 -1.00 3.62 -8.02
C ARG A 223 -1.51 4.03 -9.42
N LEU A 224 -2.30 3.19 -10.08
CA LEU A 224 -2.92 3.58 -11.36
C LEU A 224 -3.95 4.71 -11.21
N THR A 225 -4.57 4.84 -10.04
CA THR A 225 -5.51 5.93 -9.74
C THR A 225 -4.76 7.24 -9.44
N ASP A 226 -3.62 7.11 -8.77
CA ASP A 226 -2.65 8.18 -8.49
C ASP A 226 -2.12 8.77 -9.80
N ASP A 227 -1.58 7.92 -10.70
CA ASP A 227 -1.09 8.30 -12.03
C ASP A 227 -2.11 9.08 -12.88
N VAL A 228 -3.41 8.85 -12.66
CA VAL A 228 -4.49 9.60 -13.35
C VAL A 228 -4.78 10.93 -12.67
N SER A 229 -4.68 10.99 -11.34
CA SER A 229 -4.94 12.20 -10.54
C SER A 229 -3.81 13.21 -10.71
N ASP A 230 -2.57 12.72 -10.81
CA ASP A 230 -1.35 13.51 -10.91
C ASP A 230 -0.98 13.84 -12.36
N LEU A 231 -1.83 13.49 -13.33
CA LEU A 231 -1.61 13.73 -14.75
C LEU A 231 -1.11 15.16 -15.07
N PRO A 232 -1.67 16.26 -14.51
CA PRO A 232 -1.18 17.60 -14.80
C PRO A 232 0.27 17.82 -14.34
N ASP A 233 0.62 17.32 -13.16
CA ASP A 233 1.93 17.50 -12.54
C ASP A 233 2.96 16.59 -13.24
N ASP A 234 2.61 15.32 -13.47
CA ASP A 234 3.42 14.38 -14.25
C ASP A 234 3.72 14.90 -15.66
N ALA A 235 2.75 15.54 -16.30
CA ALA A 235 2.91 16.14 -17.63
C ALA A 235 3.87 17.33 -17.60
N ALA A 236 3.79 18.16 -16.58
CA ALA A 236 4.67 19.32 -16.39
C ALA A 236 6.12 18.88 -16.11
N ASP A 237 6.28 17.87 -15.24
CA ASP A 237 7.58 17.35 -14.83
C ASP A 237 8.16 16.32 -15.81
N ARG A 238 7.39 15.94 -16.84
CA ARG A 238 7.74 14.95 -17.87
C ARG A 238 7.98 13.56 -17.29
N VAL A 239 7.27 13.24 -16.21
CA VAL A 239 7.26 11.91 -15.59
C VAL A 239 6.63 10.91 -16.56
N ARG A 240 7.22 9.71 -16.66
CA ARG A 240 6.67 8.60 -17.45
C ARG A 240 5.71 7.78 -16.58
N SER A 241 4.56 8.35 -16.24
CA SER A 241 3.54 7.65 -15.45
C SER A 241 2.73 6.65 -16.27
N GLY A 242 1.77 5.96 -15.64
CA GLY A 242 0.93 4.98 -16.32
C GLY A 242 0.13 5.59 -17.48
N VAL A 243 -0.26 6.87 -17.37
CA VAL A 243 -0.90 7.61 -18.46
C VAL A 243 0.04 7.67 -19.67
N TRP A 244 1.32 8.00 -19.47
CA TRP A 244 2.33 8.01 -20.53
C TRP A 244 2.46 6.62 -21.19
N TYR A 245 2.52 5.55 -20.40
CA TYR A 245 2.58 4.17 -20.93
C TYR A 245 1.30 3.71 -21.64
N ALA A 246 0.17 4.40 -21.45
CA ALA A 246 -1.06 4.13 -22.18
C ALA A 246 -1.15 4.93 -23.49
N LEU A 247 -0.47 6.07 -23.63
CA LEU A 247 -0.48 6.87 -24.86
C LEU A 247 0.11 6.11 -26.07
N GLY A 248 -0.25 6.55 -27.27
CA GLY A 248 0.41 6.15 -28.52
C GLY A 248 1.79 6.78 -28.66
N GLU A 249 2.60 6.22 -29.55
CA GLU A 249 4.03 6.59 -29.73
C GLU A 249 4.23 8.09 -29.96
N ARG A 250 3.47 8.68 -30.90
CA ARG A 250 3.55 10.12 -31.20
C ARG A 250 3.27 10.99 -29.97
N SER A 251 2.27 10.62 -29.16
CA SER A 251 1.86 11.39 -27.98
C SER A 251 2.84 11.23 -26.83
N ARG A 252 3.45 10.06 -26.69
CA ARG A 252 4.59 9.86 -25.78
C ARG A 252 5.78 10.74 -26.15
N GLU A 253 6.11 10.85 -27.44
CA GLU A 253 7.18 11.74 -27.89
C GLU A 253 6.90 13.21 -27.56
N LEU A 254 5.66 13.68 -27.77
CA LEU A 254 5.25 15.03 -27.43
C LEU A 254 5.42 15.28 -25.92
N TRP A 255 4.94 14.36 -25.09
CA TRP A 255 5.11 14.42 -23.64
C TRP A 255 6.58 14.48 -23.23
N THR A 256 7.43 13.59 -23.76
CA THR A 256 8.88 13.57 -23.45
C THR A 256 9.59 14.86 -23.88
N ARG A 257 9.13 15.51 -24.94
CA ARG A 257 9.65 16.82 -25.40
C ARG A 257 9.11 18.01 -24.61
N GLY A 258 8.32 17.80 -23.55
CA GLY A 258 7.69 18.87 -22.78
C GLY A 258 6.57 19.58 -23.54
N ARG A 259 5.91 18.87 -24.45
CA ARG A 259 4.78 19.34 -25.28
C ARG A 259 3.51 18.56 -24.96
N ALA A 260 3.29 18.27 -23.68
CA ALA A 260 2.09 17.56 -23.21
C ALA A 260 0.79 18.32 -23.54
N ASP A 261 0.87 19.66 -23.64
CA ASP A 261 -0.19 20.55 -24.13
C ASP A 261 -0.65 20.24 -25.57
N ALA A 262 0.22 19.65 -26.38
CA ALA A 262 -0.05 19.27 -27.77
C ALA A 262 -0.57 17.83 -27.91
N VAL A 263 -0.65 17.06 -26.82
CA VAL A 263 -1.25 15.72 -26.83
C VAL A 263 -2.77 15.88 -26.99
N PRO A 264 -3.41 15.18 -27.95
CA PRO A 264 -4.86 15.27 -28.12
C PRO A 264 -5.61 14.92 -26.84
N GLU A 265 -6.50 15.81 -26.41
CA GLU A 265 -7.25 15.63 -25.16
C GLU A 265 -8.04 14.31 -25.13
N GLN A 266 -8.62 13.92 -26.27
CA GLN A 266 -9.31 12.64 -26.40
C GLN A 266 -8.40 11.43 -26.11
N GLU A 267 -7.13 11.52 -26.48
CA GLU A 267 -6.16 10.45 -26.23
C GLU A 267 -5.77 10.39 -24.75
N LEU A 268 -5.58 11.53 -24.09
CA LEU A 268 -5.38 11.60 -22.63
C LEU A 268 -6.56 11.02 -21.88
N ARG A 269 -7.79 11.38 -22.25
CA ARG A 269 -9.01 10.81 -21.65
C ARG A 269 -9.09 9.30 -21.86
N ALA A 270 -8.75 8.81 -23.05
CA ALA A 270 -8.74 7.37 -23.35
C ALA A 270 -7.62 6.61 -22.62
N ALA A 271 -6.46 7.23 -22.41
CA ALA A 271 -5.39 6.69 -21.56
C ALA A 271 -5.83 6.59 -20.10
N ALA A 272 -6.36 7.67 -19.53
CA ALA A 272 -6.89 7.69 -18.16
C ALA A 272 -8.02 6.66 -17.96
N ALA A 273 -8.93 6.52 -18.92
CA ALA A 273 -9.98 5.51 -18.88
C ALA A 273 -9.43 4.08 -18.81
N ARG A 274 -8.41 3.76 -19.63
CA ARG A 274 -7.75 2.43 -19.59
C ARG A 274 -7.10 2.12 -18.24
N LEU A 275 -6.50 3.13 -17.59
CA LEU A 275 -5.94 2.97 -16.25
C LEU A 275 -7.03 2.70 -15.21
N ARG A 276 -8.12 3.48 -15.22
CA ARG A 276 -9.27 3.28 -14.33
C ARG A 276 -9.91 1.92 -14.54
N ASP A 277 -10.09 1.47 -15.79
CA ASP A 277 -10.61 0.14 -16.10
C ASP A 277 -9.72 -0.97 -15.54
N ARG A 278 -8.39 -0.84 -15.70
CA ARG A 278 -7.43 -1.80 -15.15
C ARG A 278 -7.47 -1.81 -13.61
N ALA A 279 -7.51 -0.65 -12.97
CA ALA A 279 -7.65 -0.54 -11.52
C ALA A 279 -8.95 -1.18 -11.02
N ALA A 280 -10.06 -0.99 -11.73
CA ALA A 280 -11.34 -1.61 -11.40
C ALA A 280 -11.31 -3.14 -11.54
N VAL A 281 -10.57 -3.68 -12.52
CA VAL A 281 -10.35 -5.15 -12.64
C VAL A 281 -9.54 -5.66 -11.46
N LEU A 282 -8.42 -5.03 -11.11
CA LEU A 282 -7.57 -5.41 -9.98
C LEU A 282 -8.35 -5.41 -8.66
N LEU A 283 -9.18 -4.39 -8.42
CA LEU A 283 -10.03 -4.34 -7.23
C LEU A 283 -11.10 -5.43 -7.21
N ARG A 284 -11.63 -5.84 -8.38
CA ARG A 284 -12.56 -6.97 -8.46
C ARG A 284 -11.85 -8.29 -8.10
N GLU A 285 -10.65 -8.50 -8.63
CA GLU A 285 -9.83 -9.66 -8.29
C GLU A 285 -9.47 -9.70 -6.79
N ALA A 286 -9.18 -8.55 -6.18
CA ALA A 286 -8.98 -8.43 -4.74
C ALA A 286 -10.27 -8.74 -3.95
N GLU A 287 -11.43 -8.25 -4.41
CA GLU A 287 -12.73 -8.52 -3.79
C GLU A 287 -13.04 -10.02 -3.81
N ASP A 288 -12.78 -10.68 -4.95
CA ASP A 288 -12.95 -12.13 -5.11
C ASP A 288 -11.96 -12.92 -4.24
N ALA A 289 -10.71 -12.47 -4.11
CA ALA A 289 -9.72 -13.10 -3.25
C ALA A 289 -10.13 -13.01 -1.76
N ALA A 290 -10.57 -11.84 -1.30
CA ALA A 290 -11.11 -11.67 0.05
C ALA A 290 -12.37 -12.51 0.28
N GLY A 291 -13.23 -12.65 -0.74
CA GLY A 291 -14.42 -13.50 -0.71
C GLY A 291 -14.10 -14.98 -0.56
N ARG A 292 -13.12 -15.50 -1.31
CA ARG A 292 -12.65 -16.90 -1.18
C ARG A 292 -11.97 -17.16 0.17
N ALA A 293 -11.36 -16.14 0.76
CA ALA A 293 -10.77 -16.20 2.10
C ALA A 293 -11.81 -16.07 3.23
N GLU A 294 -13.10 -15.87 2.90
CA GLU A 294 -14.20 -15.65 3.85
C GLU A 294 -14.01 -14.42 4.77
N LEU A 295 -13.18 -13.47 4.36
CA LEU A 295 -12.90 -12.22 5.09
C LEU A 295 -13.91 -11.14 4.69
N SER A 296 -15.13 -11.24 5.22
CA SER A 296 -16.26 -10.38 4.84
C SER A 296 -16.00 -8.88 5.01
N GLY A 297 -15.37 -8.47 6.12
CA GLY A 297 -15.00 -7.07 6.36
C GLY A 297 -13.97 -6.55 5.37
N LEU A 298 -12.93 -7.36 5.10
CA LEU A 298 -11.91 -7.05 4.10
C LEU A 298 -12.51 -6.92 2.69
N ARG A 299 -13.38 -7.85 2.31
CA ARG A 299 -14.11 -7.82 1.04
C ARG A 299 -14.95 -6.55 0.92
N GLN A 300 -15.62 -6.15 2.00
CA GLN A 300 -16.43 -4.93 2.03
C GLN A 300 -15.58 -3.68 1.80
N GLU A 301 -14.41 -3.58 2.43
CA GLU A 301 -13.47 -2.47 2.21
C GLU A 301 -13.01 -2.38 0.75
N VAL A 302 -12.66 -3.51 0.13
CA VAL A 302 -12.29 -3.54 -1.30
C VAL A 302 -13.47 -3.12 -2.20
N SER A 303 -14.69 -3.58 -1.89
CA SER A 303 -15.89 -3.21 -2.63
C SER A 303 -16.15 -1.69 -2.57
N LEU A 304 -15.94 -1.08 -1.40
CA LEU A 304 -16.07 0.36 -1.20
C LEU A 304 -14.99 1.15 -1.94
N ALA A 305 -13.74 0.67 -1.94
CA ALA A 305 -12.67 1.23 -2.76
C ALA A 305 -13.05 1.22 -4.25
N ARG A 306 -13.56 0.09 -4.76
CA ARG A 306 -13.98 -0.07 -6.15
C ARG A 306 -15.14 0.87 -6.53
N GLN A 307 -16.10 1.07 -5.63
CA GLN A 307 -17.21 2.01 -5.85
C GLN A 307 -16.71 3.45 -5.97
N GLY A 308 -15.75 3.86 -5.12
CA GLY A 308 -15.13 5.17 -5.19
C GLY A 308 -14.50 5.47 -6.55
N LEU A 309 -13.85 4.47 -7.14
CA LEU A 309 -13.20 4.56 -8.46
C LEU A 309 -14.20 4.78 -9.61
N THR A 310 -15.44 4.31 -9.45
CA THR A 310 -16.50 4.46 -10.47
C THR A 310 -17.33 5.74 -10.32
N SER A 311 -17.22 6.44 -9.20
CA SER A 311 -18.03 7.63 -8.90
C SER A 311 -17.31 8.96 -9.13
N GLY A 312 -16.00 8.93 -9.42
CA GLY A 312 -15.17 10.10 -9.77
C GLY A 312 -14.80 10.12 -11.24
#